data_AF-A0A7W7J127-F1
#
_entry.id   AF-A0A7W7J127-F1
#
_cell.length_a   1.000
_cell.length_b   1.000
_cell.length_c   1.000
_cell.angle_alpha   90.00
_cell.angle_beta   90.00
_cell.angle_gamma   90.00
#
_symmetry.space_group_name_H-M   'P 1'
#
loop_
_entity.id
_entity.type
_entity.pdbx_description
1 polymer ?
#
loop_
_entity_poly.entity_id
_entity_poly.type
_entity_poly.pdbx_seq_one_letter_code
_entity_poly.pdbx_strand_id
1 'polypeptide(L)' 'MNFFKIKTSWSNAEFILIKICMASIYISVGSYFHDFFQNYYWALLEIFAFSAVWFIYQWLKKMKAQKQ' A
#
# COMPACT_ATOMS: atom_id res chain seq x y z
N MET A 1 12.08 -12.35 11.15
CA MET A 1 11.01 -11.79 12.00
C MET A 1 9.70 -12.47 11.67
N ASN A 2 8.84 -12.71 12.66
CA ASN A 2 7.47 -13.14 12.41
C ASN A 2 6.74 -11.97 11.72
N PHE A 3 6.02 -12.20 10.61
CA PHE A 3 5.36 -11.16 9.80
C PHE A 3 4.46 -10.24 10.65
N PHE A 4 3.83 -10.82 11.67
CA PHE A 4 2.95 -10.14 12.63
C PHE A 4 3.68 -9.43 13.79
N LYS A 5 5.01 -9.57 13.92
CA LYS A 5 5.83 -8.95 14.98
C LYS A 5 6.81 -7.90 14.44
N ILE A 6 6.60 -7.40 13.22
CA ILE A 6 7.41 -6.31 12.67
C ILE A 6 7.10 -5.06 13.48
N LYS A 7 8.02 -4.65 14.36
CA LYS A 7 7.93 -3.38 15.08
C LYS A 7 8.23 -2.26 14.10
N THR A 8 7.21 -1.77 13.41
CA THR A 8 7.28 -0.41 12.87
C THR A 8 7.35 0.56 14.06
N SER A 9 7.92 1.76 13.87
CA SER A 9 7.98 2.77 14.95
C SER A 9 6.58 3.18 15.47
N TRP A 10 5.54 2.81 14.74
CA TRP A 10 4.13 2.97 15.06
C TRP A 10 3.53 1.60 15.37
N SER A 11 2.73 1.52 16.42
CA SER A 11 1.87 0.36 16.68
C SER A 11 0.80 0.22 15.58
N ASN A 12 0.32 -1.00 15.36
CA ASN A 12 -0.78 -1.24 14.40
C ASN A 12 -2.03 -0.39 14.71
N ALA A 13 -2.27 -0.07 15.99
CA ALA A 13 -3.37 0.76 16.43
C ALA A 13 -3.20 2.22 16.00
N GLU A 14 -2.01 2.80 16.13
CA GLU A 14 -1.74 4.18 15.66
C GLU A 14 -1.83 4.29 14.13
N PHE A 15 -1.54 3.20 13.42
CA PHE A 15 -1.63 3.14 11.96
C PHE A 15 -3.08 3.13 11.43
N ILE A 16 -4.09 2.88 12.29
CA ILE A 16 -5.49 2.83 11.86
C ILE A 16 -6.01 4.18 11.39
N LEU A 17 -5.58 5.27 12.03
CA LEU A 17 -6.01 6.62 11.71
C LEU A 17 -5.52 7.05 10.32
N ILE A 18 -4.27 6.72 10.00
CA ILE A 18 -3.69 6.95 8.67
C ILE A 18 -4.42 6.11 7.61
N LYS A 19 -4.71 4.82 7.91
CA LYS A 19 -5.45 3.94 7.01
C LYS A 19 -6.84 4.49 6.68
N ILE A 20 -7.57 4.97 7.68
CA ILE A 20 -8.91 5.56 7.49
C ILE A 20 -8.82 6.85 6.66
N CYS A 21 -7.85 7.72 6.93
CA CYS A 21 -7.61 8.94 6.17
C CYS A 21 -7.28 8.67 4.69
N MET A 22 -6.41 7.69 4.41
CA MET A 22 -6.09 7.30 3.04
C MET A 22 -7.28 6.64 2.34
N ALA A 23 -8.00 5.76 3.05
CA ALA A 23 -9.18 5.10 2.50
C ALA A 23 -10.28 6.11 2.13
N SER A 24 -10.52 7.12 2.98
CA SER A 24 -11.55 8.13 2.73
C SER A 24 -11.23 8.94 1.47
N ILE A 25 -9.99 9.44 1.32
CA ILE A 25 -9.64 10.22 0.13
C ILE A 25 -9.65 9.38 -1.15
N TYR A 26 -9.22 8.11 -1.11
CA TYR A 26 -9.28 7.23 -2.29
C TYR A 26 -10.73 6.93 -2.71
N ILE A 27 -11.61 6.67 -1.75
CA ILE A 27 -13.03 6.47 -2.05
C ILE A 27 -13.65 7.76 -2.61
N SER A 28 -13.36 8.92 -2.00
CA SER A 28 -13.86 10.21 -2.50
C SER A 28 -13.38 10.50 -3.92
N VAL A 29 -12.08 10.36 -4.21
CA VAL A 29 -11.56 10.58 -5.55
C VAL A 29 -12.18 9.60 -6.55
N GLY A 30 -12.27 8.32 -6.20
CA GLY A 30 -12.89 7.30 -7.04
C GLY A 30 -14.37 7.56 -7.31
N SER A 31 -15.11 8.09 -6.34
CA SER A 31 -16.54 8.40 -6.50
C SER A 31 -16.78 9.66 -7.34
N TYR A 32 -15.95 10.70 -7.20
CA TYR A 32 -16.12 11.96 -7.93
C TYR A 32 -15.56 11.91 -9.36
N PHE A 33 -14.50 11.14 -9.60
CA PHE A 33 -13.77 11.13 -10.88
C PHE A 33 -13.83 9.77 -11.58
N HIS A 34 -14.81 8.93 -11.24
CA HIS A 34 -14.99 7.58 -11.80
C HIS A 34 -14.90 7.59 -13.34
N ASP A 35 -15.68 8.48 -13.97
CA ASP A 35 -15.80 8.56 -15.43
C ASP A 35 -14.50 8.98 -16.11
N PHE A 36 -13.65 9.72 -15.41
CA PHE A 36 -12.32 10.08 -15.89
C PHE A 36 -11.38 8.87 -15.83
N PHE A 37 -11.39 8.14 -14.71
CA PHE A 37 -10.46 7.04 -14.48
C PHE A 37 -10.82 5.74 -15.21
N GLN A 38 -12.08 5.52 -15.61
CA GLN A 38 -12.52 4.29 -16.26
C GLN A 38 -11.68 3.92 -17.50
N ASN A 39 -11.26 4.93 -18.28
CA ASN A 39 -10.45 4.74 -19.48
C ASN A 39 -8.99 4.32 -19.18
N TYR A 40 -8.55 4.46 -17.93
CA TYR A 40 -7.18 4.21 -17.49
C TYR A 40 -7.05 3.03 -16.54
N TYR A 41 -8.14 2.29 -16.26
CA TYR A 41 -8.10 1.19 -15.30
C TYR A 41 -7.05 0.14 -15.63
N TRP A 42 -6.86 -0.18 -16.91
CA TRP A 42 -5.84 -1.15 -17.30
C TRP A 42 -4.43 -0.65 -17.00
N ALA A 43 -4.12 0.59 -17.38
CA ALA A 43 -2.83 1.22 -17.08
C ALA A 43 -2.59 1.36 -15.56
N LEU A 44 -3.61 1.76 -14.80
CA LEU A 44 -3.53 1.87 -13.34
C LEU A 44 -3.30 0.51 -12.68
N LEU A 45 -3.95 -0.54 -13.18
CA LEU A 45 -3.80 -1.90 -12.68
C LEU A 45 -2.41 -2.46 -12.97
N GLU A 46 -1.85 -2.19 -14.14
CA GLU A 46 -0.46 -2.53 -14.46
C GLU A 46 0.52 -1.85 -13.50
N ILE A 47 0.39 -0.52 -13.31
CA ILE A 47 1.23 0.24 -12.37
C ILE A 47 1.10 -0.33 -10.95
N PHE A 48 -0.12 -0.65 -10.53
CA PHE A 48 -0.37 -1.26 -9.22
C PHE A 48 0.31 -2.63 -9.09
N ALA A 49 0.17 -3.52 -10.09
CA ALA A 49 0.77 -4.84 -10.05
C ALA A 49 2.30 -4.78 -9.99
N PHE A 50 2.94 -3.96 -10.86
CA PHE A 50 4.39 -3.78 -10.86
C PHE A 50 4.90 -3.20 -9.54
N SER A 51 4.24 -2.15 -9.03
CA SER A 51 4.64 -1.52 -7.77
C SER A 51 4.41 -2.44 -6.56
N ALA A 52 3.35 -3.23 -6.53
CA ALA A 52 3.09 -4.21 -5.47
C ALA A 52 4.17 -5.30 -5.43
N VAL A 53 4.53 -5.87 -6.58
CA VAL A 53 5.61 -6.86 -6.68
C VAL A 53 6.95 -6.25 -6.24
N TRP A 54 7.27 -5.06 -6.73
CA TRP A 54 8.49 -4.35 -6.35
C TRP A 54 8.55 -4.07 -4.85
N PHE A 55 7.44 -3.62 -4.26
CA PHE A 55 7.32 -3.36 -2.84
C PHE A 55 7.57 -4.62 -2.01
N ILE A 56 6.93 -5.73 -2.36
CA ILE A 56 7.13 -7.03 -1.68
C ILE A 56 8.60 -7.46 -1.79
N TYR A 57 9.21 -7.33 -2.96
CA TYR A 57 10.63 -7.65 -3.16
C TYR A 57 11.54 -6.82 -2.24
N GLN A 58 11.37 -5.49 -2.22
CA GLN A 58 12.17 -4.60 -1.36
C GLN A 58 11.95 -4.89 0.13
N TRP A 59 10.71 -5.19 0.52
CA TRP A 59 10.38 -5.58 1.88
C TRP A 59 11.12 -6.85 2.29
N LEU A 60 11.04 -7.91 1.47
CA LEU A 60 11.73 -9.18 1.73
C LEU A 60 13.25 -8.98 1.81
N LYS A 61 13.83 -8.16 0.92
CA LYS A 61 15.25 -7.81 0.94
C LYS A 61 15.64 -7.13 2.26
N LYS A 62 14.86 -6.13 2.70
CA LYS A 62 15.11 -5.41 3.96
C LYS A 62 15.00 -6.33 5.19
N MET A 63 14.03 -7.23 5.21
CA MET A 63 13.90 -8.21 6.30
C MET A 63 15.07 -9.20 6.37
N LYS A 64 15.66 -9.59 5.23
CA LYS A 64 16.86 -10.43 5.21
C LYS A 64 18.09 -9.67 5.71
N ALA A 65 18.26 -8.42 5.30
CA ALA A 65 19.39 -7.58 5.72
C ALA A 65 19.41 -7.26 7.23
N GLN A 66 18.26 -7.20 7.89
CA GLN A 66 18.18 -7.00 9.35
C GLN A 66 18.46 -8.26 10.19
N LYS A 67 18.57 -9.43 9.56
CA LYS A 67 18.79 -10.72 10.24
C LYS A 67 20.28 -11.15 10.21
N GLN A 68 21.11 -10.43 9.47
CA GLN A 68 22.55 -10.64 9.34
C GLN A 68 23.29 -9.62 10.19
#